data_AF-A0AAE0GQS7-F1
#
_entry.id   AF-A0AAE0GQS7-F1
#
_cell.length_a   1.000
_cell.length_b   1.000
_cell.length_c   1.000
_cell.angle_alpha   90.00
_cell.angle_beta   90.00
_cell.angle_gamma   90.00
#
_symmetry.space_group_name_H-M   'P 1'
#
loop_
_entity.id
_entity.type
_entity.pdbx_description
1 polymer ?
#
loop_
_entity_poly.entity_id
_entity_poly.type
_entity_poly.pdbx_seq_one_letter_code
_entity_poly.pdbx_strand_id
1 'polypeptide(L)'
;MLNRKKTREINVLGTRNVIAACIAAGVARLVYTSTYNVVFGGVPISNGSELLPYYPAEKHVDKYSASKTVAEQLGEERHFPRIVRSMNRLQSRGLARAAGATL
;
A
#
# COMPACT_ATOMS: atom_id res chain seq x y z
N MET A 1 -18.18 -0.40 9.66
CA MET A 1 -17.54 -0.40 8.32
C MET A 1 -17.47 1.02 7.76
N LEU A 2 -16.40 1.39 7.05
CA LEU A 2 -16.26 2.70 6.42
C LEU A 2 -17.23 2.89 5.23
N ASN A 3 -17.57 4.14 4.91
CA ASN A 3 -18.40 4.47 3.75
C ASN A 3 -17.56 4.42 2.46
N ARG A 4 -18.00 3.63 1.47
CA ARG A 4 -17.22 3.39 0.24
C ARG A 4 -16.98 4.66 -0.56
N LYS A 5 -18.02 5.47 -0.74
CA LYS A 5 -17.96 6.70 -1.53
C LYS A 5 -17.02 7.70 -0.86
N LYS A 6 -17.25 7.97 0.43
CA LYS A 6 -16.45 8.94 1.20
C LYS A 6 -14.99 8.51 1.31
N THR A 7 -14.72 7.23 1.56
CA THR A 7 -13.34 6.71 1.61
C THR A 7 -12.63 6.88 0.27
N ARG A 8 -13.30 6.62 -0.86
CA ARG A 8 -12.70 6.80 -2.19
C ARG A 8 -12.50 8.27 -2.55
N GLU A 9 -13.48 9.13 -2.25
CA GLU A 9 -13.37 10.58 -2.45
C GLU A 9 -12.19 11.16 -1.66
N ILE A 10 -12.02 10.77 -0.41
CA ILE A 10 -10.91 11.27 0.42
C ILE A 10 -9.58 10.68 -0.05
N ASN A 11 -9.46 9.36 -0.13
CA ASN A 11 -8.16 8.73 -0.34
C ASN A 11 -7.69 8.78 -1.80
N VAL A 12 -8.59 8.57 -2.77
CA VAL A 12 -8.20 8.53 -4.19
C VAL A 12 -8.24 9.93 -4.79
N LEU A 13 -9.39 10.58 -4.72
CA LEU A 13 -9.55 11.92 -5.30
C LEU A 13 -8.72 12.96 -4.53
N GLY A 14 -8.66 12.89 -3.19
CA GLY A 14 -7.77 13.75 -2.41
C GLY A 14 -6.30 13.59 -2.79
N THR A 15 -5.80 12.35 -2.95
CA THR A 15 -4.42 12.10 -3.42
C THR A 15 -4.17 12.70 -4.79
N ARG A 16 -5.10 12.51 -5.74
CA ARG A 16 -5.02 13.10 -7.09
C ARG A 16 -4.92 14.62 -7.03
N ASN A 17 -5.71 15.26 -6.17
CA ASN A 17 -5.71 16.72 -6.03
C ASN A 17 -4.40 17.23 -5.43
N VAL A 18 -3.86 16.56 -4.41
CA VAL A 18 -2.55 16.91 -3.82
C VAL A 18 -1.43 16.77 -4.86
N ILE A 19 -1.40 15.66 -5.61
CA ILE A 19 -0.44 15.44 -6.70
C ILE A 19 -0.53 16.59 -7.71
N ALA A 20 -1.74 16.92 -8.19
CA ALA A 20 -1.94 17.99 -9.15
C ALA A 20 -1.46 19.35 -8.62
N ALA A 21 -1.74 19.67 -7.35
CA ALA A 21 -1.28 20.90 -6.71
C ALA A 21 0.25 20.93 -6.57
N CYS A 22 0.88 19.81 -6.19
CA CYS A 22 2.34 19.71 -6.12
C CYS A 22 3.00 19.94 -7.48
N ILE A 23 2.43 19.41 -8.57
CA ILE A 23 2.92 19.65 -9.94
C ILE A 23 2.79 21.13 -10.28
N ALA A 24 1.61 21.72 -10.08
CA ALA A 24 1.34 23.11 -10.42
C ALA A 24 2.22 24.10 -9.63
N ALA A 25 2.55 23.76 -8.38
CA ALA A 25 3.40 24.58 -7.52
C ALA A 25 4.91 24.29 -7.64
N GLY A 26 5.34 23.37 -8.50
CA GLY A 26 6.75 23.02 -8.66
C GLY A 26 7.38 22.36 -7.43
N VAL A 27 6.59 21.62 -6.64
CA VAL A 27 7.08 20.91 -5.45
C VAL A 27 8.08 19.82 -5.86
N ALA A 28 9.30 19.91 -5.33
CA ALA A 28 10.38 19.00 -5.72
C ALA A 28 10.18 17.55 -5.26
N ARG A 29 9.46 17.31 -4.16
CA ARG A 29 9.24 15.98 -3.56
C ARG A 29 7.91 15.89 -2.84
N LEU A 30 7.20 14.79 -3.07
CA LEU A 30 5.99 14.41 -2.34
C LEU A 30 6.21 13.04 -1.70
N VAL A 31 6.03 12.95 -0.39
CA VAL A 31 6.10 11.67 0.34
C VAL A 31 4.69 11.13 0.51
N TYR A 32 4.35 10.08 -0.24
CA TYR A 32 3.09 9.36 -0.05
C TYR A 32 3.26 8.26 0.99
N THR A 33 2.50 8.34 2.08
CA THR A 33 2.50 7.33 3.14
C THR A 33 1.48 6.25 2.84
N SER A 34 1.95 5.07 2.43
CA SER A 34 1.06 3.94 2.13
C SER A 34 0.88 2.99 3.32
N THR A 35 0.28 1.83 3.07
CA THR A 35 0.00 0.75 4.02
C THR A 35 0.42 -0.58 3.42
N TYR A 36 0.93 -1.51 4.22
CA TYR A 36 1.21 -2.88 3.77
C TYR A 36 -0.02 -3.60 3.21
N ASN A 37 -1.24 -3.15 3.57
CA ASN A 37 -2.47 -3.74 3.09
C ASN A 37 -2.58 -3.72 1.56
N VAL A 38 -1.89 -2.81 0.86
CA VAL A 38 -1.92 -2.74 -0.61
C VAL A 38 -1.33 -3.97 -1.30
N VAL A 39 -0.53 -4.77 -0.60
CA VAL A 39 0.02 -6.05 -1.10
C VAL A 39 -0.48 -7.27 -0.32
N PHE A 40 -1.21 -7.06 0.78
CA PHE A 40 -1.66 -8.15 1.66
C PHE A 40 -3.05 -8.67 1.26
N GLY A 41 -3.09 -9.95 0.90
CA GLY A 41 -4.31 -10.67 0.50
C GLY A 41 -4.86 -11.66 1.54
N GLY A 42 -4.45 -11.56 2.81
CA GLY A 42 -4.84 -12.51 3.86
C GLY A 42 -3.87 -13.67 4.08
N VAL A 43 -2.81 -13.78 3.27
CA VAL A 43 -1.73 -14.77 3.43
C VAL A 43 -0.50 -14.10 4.05
N PRO A 44 0.14 -14.70 5.08
CA PRO A 44 1.34 -14.15 5.68
C PRO A 44 2.43 -13.84 4.65
N ILE A 45 2.99 -12.64 4.72
CA ILE A 45 4.10 -12.22 3.88
C ILE A 45 5.40 -12.52 4.64
N SER A 46 6.17 -13.49 4.15
CA SER A 46 7.51 -13.81 4.68
C SER A 46 8.58 -13.27 3.74
N ASN A 47 9.57 -12.54 4.27
CA ASN A 47 10.67 -11.93 3.50
C ASN A 47 10.20 -11.06 2.31
N GLY A 48 9.05 -10.38 2.45
CA GLY A 48 8.52 -9.48 1.43
C GLY A 48 9.32 -8.19 1.28
N SER A 49 9.28 -7.62 0.07
CA SER A 49 9.87 -6.32 -0.27
C SER A 49 8.84 -5.41 -0.94
N GLU A 50 9.21 -4.16 -1.18
CA GLU A 50 8.42 -3.17 -1.90
C GLU A 50 8.12 -3.57 -3.36
N LEU A 51 8.78 -4.62 -3.88
CA LEU A 51 8.54 -5.15 -5.23
C LEU A 51 7.37 -6.13 -5.31
N LEU A 52 6.73 -6.47 -4.18
CA LEU A 52 5.55 -7.32 -4.20
C LEU A 52 4.44 -6.70 -5.07
N PRO A 53 3.73 -7.52 -5.86
CA PRO A 53 2.63 -7.02 -6.67
C PRO A 53 1.50 -6.53 -5.76
N TYR A 54 0.79 -5.50 -6.23
CA TYR A 54 -0.42 -5.06 -5.57
C TYR A 54 -1.42 -6.20 -5.47
N TYR A 55 -2.04 -6.34 -4.29
CA TYR A 55 -3.21 -7.18 -4.17
C TYR A 55 -4.37 -6.50 -4.91
N PRO A 56 -5.17 -7.22 -5.73
CA PRO A 56 -6.17 -6.59 -6.57
C PRO A 56 -7.20 -5.79 -5.75
N ALA A 57 -7.45 -4.55 -6.16
CA ALA A 57 -8.23 -3.60 -5.36
C ALA A 57 -9.66 -4.09 -5.07
N GLU A 58 -10.26 -4.77 -6.05
CA GLU A 58 -11.58 -5.38 -6.00
C GLU A 58 -11.68 -6.60 -5.08
N LYS A 59 -10.54 -7.21 -4.71
CA LYS A 59 -10.48 -8.37 -3.84
C LYS A 59 -10.28 -8.03 -2.37
N HIS A 60 -10.06 -6.76 -2.01
CA HIS A 60 -9.97 -6.38 -0.60
C HIS A 60 -11.33 -6.49 0.10
N VAL A 61 -11.31 -7.05 1.30
CA VAL A 61 -12.49 -7.15 2.17
C VAL A 61 -12.93 -5.77 2.66
N ASP A 62 -11.97 -4.89 2.97
CA ASP A 62 -12.25 -3.55 3.47
C ASP A 62 -12.04 -2.45 2.40
N LYS A 63 -12.87 -1.42 2.49
CA LYS A 63 -12.91 -0.30 1.52
C LYS A 63 -11.69 0.61 1.63
N TYR A 64 -11.01 0.63 2.78
CA TYR A 64 -9.85 1.47 2.99
C TYR A 64 -8.65 0.92 2.22
N SER A 65 -8.35 -0.38 2.37
CA SER A 65 -7.26 -1.04 1.66
C SER A 65 -7.43 -0.93 0.16
N ALA A 66 -8.63 -1.20 -0.38
CA ALA A 66 -8.95 -0.97 -1.79
C ALA A 66 -8.66 0.46 -2.25
N SER A 67 -9.06 1.47 -1.45
CA SER A 67 -8.82 2.87 -1.80
C SER A 67 -7.34 3.27 -1.74
N LYS A 68 -6.55 2.67 -0.85
CA LYS A 68 -5.11 2.93 -0.71
C LYS A 68 -4.33 2.31 -1.87
N THR A 69 -4.69 1.11 -2.30
CA THR A 69 -4.10 0.46 -3.48
C THR A 69 -4.23 1.36 -4.72
N VAL A 70 -5.45 1.84 -5.00
CA VAL A 70 -5.69 2.73 -6.15
C VAL A 70 -4.95 4.07 -6.00
N ALA A 71 -4.95 4.66 -4.80
CA ALA A 71 -4.30 5.95 -4.57
C ALA A 71 -2.78 5.89 -4.68
N GLU A 72 -2.15 4.78 -4.29
CA GLU A 72 -0.71 4.58 -4.42
C GLU A 72 -0.27 4.44 -5.89
N GLN A 73 -1.01 3.66 -6.67
CA GLN A 73 -0.77 3.50 -8.11
C GLN A 73 -0.80 4.85 -8.86
N LEU A 74 -1.69 5.77 -8.47
CA LEU A 74 -1.74 7.13 -9.03
C LEU A 74 -0.46 7.94 -8.76
N GLY A 75 0.16 7.72 -7.60
CA GLY A 75 1.41 8.39 -7.25
C GLY A 75 2.60 7.86 -8.06
N GLU A 76 2.65 6.55 -8.31
CA GLU A 76 3.73 5.92 -9.08
C GLU A 76 3.73 6.38 -10.55
N GLU A 77 2.53 6.51 -11.14
CA GLU A 77 2.38 6.94 -12.55
C GLU A 77 2.93 8.35 -12.81
N ARG A 78 2.84 9.27 -11.83
CA ARG A 78 3.12 10.70 -12.00
C ARG A 78 4.57 11.09 -11.68
N HIS A 79 5.48 10.12 -11.50
CA HIS A 79 6.92 10.32 -11.30
C HIS A 79 7.31 11.28 -10.15
N PHE A 80 6.48 11.39 -9.10
CA PHE A 80 6.95 12.01 -7.87
C PHE A 80 7.98 11.10 -7.20
N PRO A 81 9.23 11.55 -6.99
CA PRO A 81 10.28 10.68 -6.48
C PRO A 81 10.02 10.42 -5.00
N ARG A 82 9.68 9.16 -4.70
CA ARG A 82 9.62 8.48 -3.39
C ARG A 82 8.22 8.33 -2.78
N ILE A 83 7.55 7.27 -3.21
CA ILE A 83 6.46 6.63 -2.45
C ILE A 83 7.09 5.69 -1.43
N VAL A 84 6.67 5.78 -0.17
CA VAL A 84 7.15 4.89 0.89
C VAL A 84 6.01 3.97 1.30
N ARG A 85 6.16 2.67 0.99
CA ARG A 85 5.32 1.62 1.56
C ARG A 85 5.73 1.40 2.99
N SER A 86 4.90 1.79 3.95
CA SER A 86 5.09 1.40 5.34
C SER A 86 4.77 -0.09 5.49
N MET A 87 5.75 -0.93 5.17
CA MET A 87 5.77 -2.31 5.63
C MET A 87 6.21 -2.27 7.09
N ASN A 88 5.27 -2.10 8.02
CA ASN A 88 5.54 -2.49 9.39
C ASN A 88 5.97 -3.94 9.33
N ARG A 89 7.25 -4.19 9.61
CA ARG A 89 7.90 -5.50 9.61
C ARG A 89 7.02 -6.47 10.39
N LEU A 90 6.20 -7.25 9.70
CA LEU A 90 5.49 -8.38 10.26
C LEU A 90 6.56 -9.43 10.53
N GLN A 91 7.27 -9.29 11.66
CA GLN A 91 8.10 -10.34 12.17
C GLN A 91 7.17 -11.51 12.49
N SER A 92 7.14 -12.53 11.64
CA SER A 92 6.85 -13.88 12.06
C SER A 92 7.99 -14.37 12.95
N ARG A 93 8.15 -13.77 14.14
CA ARG A 93 8.93 -14.40 15.19
C ARG A 93 8.13 -15.59 15.70
N GLY A 94 8.40 -16.75 15.09
CA GLY A 94 8.04 -18.05 15.63
C GLY A 94 7.21 -18.92 14.69
N LEU A 95 7.82 -19.46 13.62
CA LEU A 95 7.53 -20.79 13.07
C LEU A 95 8.63 -21.19 12.06
N ALA A 96 9.88 -21.00 12.47
CA ALA A 96 11.04 -21.65 11.86
C ALA A 96 11.68 -22.57 12.91
N ARG A 97 10.93 -23.58 13.36
CA ARG A 97 11.44 -24.76 14.05
C ARG A 97 10.51 -25.94 13.76
N ALA A 98 10.74 -26.56 12.60
CA ALA A 98 10.53 -28.00 12.36
C ALA A 98 11.00 -28.33 10.92
N ALA A 99 12.27 -28.06 10.64
CA ALA A 99 13.00 -28.73 9.58
C ALA A 99 14.29 -29.24 10.23
N GLY A 100 14.36 -30.56 10.46
CA GLY A 100 15.53 -31.22 11.03
C GLY A 100 15.31 -31.89 12.38
N ALA A 101 14.65 -33.04 12.37
CA ALA A 101 14.95 -34.13 13.30
C ALA A 101 14.89 -35.43 12.50
N THR A 102 16.08 -35.94 12.18
CA THR A 102 16.33 -37.27 11.63
C THR A 102 15.79 -38.33 12.58
N LEU A 103 14.99 -39.25 12.08
CA LEU A 103 15.16 -40.72 12.12
C LEU A 103 14.18 -41.34 11.12
#